data_AF-A0A8C0WF27-F1
#
_entry.id   AF-A0A8C0WF27-F1
#
_cell.length_a   1.000
_cell.length_b   1.000
_cell.length_c   1.000
_cell.angle_alpha   90.00
_cell.angle_beta   90.00
_cell.angle_gamma   90.00
#
_symmetry.space_group_name_H-M   'P 1'
#
loop_
_entity.id
_entity.type
_entity.pdbx_description
1 polymer ?
#
loop_
_entity_poly.entity_id
_entity_poly.type
_entity_poly.pdbx_seq_one_letter_code
_entity_poly.pdbx_strand_id
1 'polypeptide(L)'
;MPLGKEVKVMQCWRCKRYGHRTGDKECPFFIKGNQKLEQFRVAHEDPMYDIIRENKRHEKDIRIQQLKRLLEDSTSDEDGSSSSSSECREKHKKKKKKEKHKKRKKEKKKKKKRKHKSSKSSESSDSQ
;
A
#
# COMPACT_ATOMS: atom_id res chain seq x y z
N MET A 1 67.79 10.19 -18.61
CA MET A 1 66.50 10.59 -18.02
C MET A 1 65.40 10.12 -18.96
N PRO A 2 64.30 9.48 -18.51
CA PRO A 2 63.24 9.04 -19.42
C PRO A 2 62.44 10.26 -19.92
N LEU A 3 62.54 10.52 -21.22
CA LEU A 3 61.97 11.69 -21.88
C LEU A 3 60.52 11.43 -22.35
N GLY A 4 59.69 12.48 -22.37
CA GLY A 4 58.48 12.50 -23.19
C GLY A 4 57.12 12.25 -22.52
N LYS A 5 57.03 12.17 -21.18
CA LYS A 5 55.72 12.08 -20.49
C LYS A 5 55.58 13.17 -19.42
N GLU A 6 54.74 14.17 -19.68
CA GLU A 6 54.39 15.22 -18.71
C GLU A 6 53.58 14.63 -17.55
N VAL A 7 54.27 14.19 -16.51
CA VAL A 7 53.61 13.77 -15.26
C VAL A 7 53.13 15.02 -14.53
N LYS A 8 51.85 15.36 -14.67
CA LYS A 8 51.24 16.44 -13.87
C LYS A 8 51.43 16.09 -12.38
N VAL A 9 52.21 16.89 -11.65
CA VAL A 9 52.58 16.67 -10.23
C VAL A 9 51.36 16.76 -9.28
N MET A 10 50.18 17.13 -9.79
CA MET A 10 48.94 17.20 -9.02
C MET A 10 48.36 15.80 -8.75
N GLN A 11 47.91 15.58 -7.51
CA GLN A 11 47.16 14.38 -7.12
C GLN A 11 45.67 14.56 -7.45
N CYS A 12 45.06 13.57 -8.09
CA CYS A 12 43.63 13.54 -8.34
C CYS A 12 42.86 13.26 -7.04
N TRP A 13 41.93 14.14 -6.65
CA TRP A 13 41.15 13.94 -5.41
C TRP A 13 40.24 12.71 -5.46
N ARG A 14 39.75 12.30 -6.65
CA ARG A 14 38.81 11.19 -6.84
C ARG A 14 39.47 9.80 -6.76
N CYS A 15 40.71 9.67 -7.23
CA CYS A 15 41.41 8.39 -7.31
C CYS A 15 42.72 8.32 -6.52
N LYS A 16 43.17 9.45 -5.94
CA LYS A 16 44.41 9.62 -5.16
C LYS A 16 45.72 9.25 -5.89
N ARG A 17 45.68 9.02 -7.21
CA ARG A 17 46.88 8.90 -8.06
C ARG A 17 47.36 10.29 -8.50
N TYR A 18 48.66 10.40 -8.71
CA TYR A 18 49.29 11.55 -9.37
C TYR A 18 49.16 11.45 -10.90
N GLY A 19 49.46 12.54 -11.61
CA GLY A 19 49.51 12.57 -13.08
C GLY A 19 48.27 13.17 -13.77
N HIS A 20 47.16 13.40 -13.07
CA HIS A 20 45.93 13.93 -13.67
C HIS A 20 45.03 14.67 -12.67
N ARG A 21 44.12 15.51 -13.17
CA ARG A 21 43.12 16.23 -12.37
C ARG A 21 41.81 15.44 -12.21
N THR A 22 41.00 15.82 -11.22
CA THR A 22 39.72 15.19 -10.84
C THR A 22 38.70 15.05 -11.99
N GLY A 23 38.81 15.85 -13.04
CA GLY A 23 37.97 15.81 -14.25
C GLY A 23 38.67 15.34 -15.54
N ASP A 24 39.93 14.89 -15.48
CA ASP A 24 40.64 14.37 -16.66
C ASP A 24 40.10 12.97 -17.03
N LYS A 25 40.00 12.67 -18.32
CA LYS A 25 39.57 11.34 -18.85
C LYS A 25 40.50 10.19 -18.39
N GLU A 26 41.76 10.51 -18.10
CA GLU A 26 42.77 9.62 -17.50
C GLU A 26 42.38 9.09 -16.10
N CYS A 27 41.40 9.70 -15.44
CA CYS A 27 40.95 9.24 -14.14
C CYS A 27 40.24 7.88 -14.27
N PRO A 28 40.69 6.82 -13.56
CA PRO A 28 40.06 5.49 -13.61
C PRO A 28 38.59 5.52 -13.15
N PHE A 29 38.25 6.51 -12.34
CA PHE A 29 36.92 6.74 -11.81
C PHE A 29 36.16 7.82 -12.60
N PHE A 30 36.64 8.25 -13.77
CA PHE A 30 35.97 9.24 -14.62
C PHE A 30 34.59 8.73 -15.05
N ILE A 31 34.52 7.53 -15.64
CA ILE A 31 33.28 6.91 -16.12
C ILE A 31 32.51 6.23 -14.98
N LYS A 32 33.19 5.39 -14.17
CA LYS A 32 32.53 4.53 -13.17
C LYS A 32 32.25 5.21 -11.81
N GLY A 33 32.85 6.37 -11.55
CA GLY A 33 32.84 7.01 -10.23
C GLY A 33 33.64 6.23 -9.18
N ASN A 34 33.79 6.82 -7.98
CA ASN A 34 34.41 6.16 -6.82
C ASN A 34 33.36 6.01 -5.71
N GLN A 35 32.41 5.11 -5.94
CA GLN A 35 31.15 5.05 -5.18
C GLN A 35 31.34 4.86 -3.67
N LYS A 36 32.36 4.12 -3.22
CA LYS A 36 32.64 3.91 -1.78
C LYS A 36 33.14 5.17 -1.09
N LEU A 37 34.10 5.88 -1.71
CA LEU A 37 34.61 7.13 -1.16
C LEU A 37 33.55 8.24 -1.22
N GLU A 38 32.75 8.28 -2.29
CA GLU A 38 31.65 9.25 -2.39
C GLU A 38 30.53 8.97 -1.37
N GLN A 39 30.19 7.70 -1.11
CA GLN A 39 29.25 7.33 -0.06
C GLN A 39 29.73 7.75 1.33
N PHE A 40 31.03 7.60 1.63
CA PHE A 40 31.61 8.06 2.89
C PHE A 40 31.53 9.58 3.02
N ARG A 41 31.87 10.32 1.95
CA ARG A 41 31.74 11.77 1.92
C ARG A 41 30.30 12.22 2.14
N VAL A 42 29.35 11.70 1.37
CA VAL A 42 27.92 12.01 1.55
C VAL A 42 27.46 11.69 2.98
N ALA A 43 27.89 10.57 3.57
CA ALA A 43 27.49 10.21 4.93
C ALA A 43 28.04 11.13 6.04
N HIS A 44 29.15 11.83 5.79
CA HIS A 44 29.81 12.72 6.77
C HIS A 44 29.63 14.22 6.47
N GLU A 45 29.36 14.60 5.22
CA GLU A 45 29.25 15.99 4.75
C GLU A 45 27.79 16.45 4.62
N ASP A 46 26.79 15.54 4.56
CA ASP A 46 25.36 15.88 4.46
C ASP A 46 24.62 15.70 5.81
N PRO A 47 24.21 16.78 6.49
CA PRO A 47 23.43 16.70 7.73
C PRO A 47 22.05 16.04 7.58
N MET A 48 21.50 15.97 6.36
CA MET A 48 20.20 15.35 6.09
C MET A 48 20.29 13.85 5.79
N TYR A 49 21.50 13.29 5.71
CA TYR A 49 21.73 11.93 5.24
C TYR A 49 20.99 10.86 6.06
N ASP A 50 20.98 10.95 7.39
CA ASP A 50 20.29 9.99 8.25
C ASP A 50 18.76 10.10 8.15
N ILE A 51 18.22 11.30 7.99
CA ILE A 51 16.78 11.53 7.79
C ILE A 51 16.34 10.96 6.43
N ILE A 52 17.11 11.19 5.37
CA ILE A 52 16.85 10.63 4.04
C ILE A 52 16.94 9.09 4.05
N ARG A 53 17.91 8.55 4.79
CA ARG A 53 18.09 7.09 5.01
C ARG A 53 16.93 6.49 5.80
N GLU A 54 16.40 7.19 6.79
CA GLU A 54 15.23 6.77 7.58
C GLU A 54 13.94 6.79 6.76
N ASN A 55 13.67 7.88 6.04
CA ASN A 55 12.51 7.97 5.14
C ASN A 55 12.51 6.83 4.11
N LYS A 56 13.66 6.51 3.51
CA LYS A 56 13.81 5.37 2.58
C LYS A 56 13.63 3.99 3.22
N ARG A 57 13.77 3.85 4.54
CA ARG A 57 13.40 2.61 5.26
C ARG A 57 11.89 2.59 5.48
N HIS A 58 11.34 3.67 6.01
CA HIS A 58 9.91 3.81 6.29
C HIS A 58 9.03 3.65 5.04
N GLU A 59 9.42 4.19 3.89
CA GLU A 59 8.75 3.97 2.59
C GLU A 59 8.70 2.48 2.19
N LYS A 60 9.80 1.74 2.41
CA LYS A 60 9.85 0.30 2.14
C LYS A 60 8.96 -0.46 3.10
N ASP A 61 8.95 -0.09 4.38
CA ASP A 61 8.12 -0.73 5.40
C ASP A 61 6.63 -0.51 5.12
N ILE A 62 6.22 0.70 4.73
CA ILE A 62 4.86 0.99 4.25
C ILE A 62 4.52 0.12 3.02
N ARG A 63 5.42 0.05 2.03
CA ARG A 63 5.21 -0.77 0.83
C ARG A 63 5.08 -2.27 1.16
N ILE A 64 5.87 -2.77 2.12
CA ILE A 64 5.79 -4.15 2.61
C ILE A 64 4.45 -4.38 3.33
N GLN A 65 3.99 -3.44 4.17
CA GLN A 65 2.68 -3.53 4.83
C GLN A 65 1.52 -3.54 3.81
N GLN A 66 1.59 -2.69 2.77
CA GLN A 66 0.61 -2.68 1.69
C GLN A 66 0.57 -4.01 0.92
N LEU A 67 1.74 -4.57 0.59
CA LEU A 67 1.84 -5.87 -0.10
C LEU A 67 1.32 -7.01 0.77
N LYS A 68 1.68 -7.06 2.07
CA LYS A 68 1.16 -8.06 3.03
C LYS A 68 -0.36 -8.04 3.07
N ARG A 69 -0.96 -6.86 3.17
CA ARG A 69 -2.42 -6.70 3.17
C ARG A 69 -3.07 -7.21 1.88
N LEU A 70 -2.49 -6.92 0.71
CA LEU A 70 -3.01 -7.44 -0.56
C LEU A 70 -2.91 -8.97 -0.66
N LEU A 71 -1.86 -9.58 -0.10
CA LEU A 71 -1.72 -11.03 0.01
C LEU A 71 -2.77 -11.62 0.95
N GLU A 72 -2.94 -11.06 2.14
CA GLU A 72 -3.96 -11.47 3.14
C GLU A 72 -5.39 -11.35 2.59
N ASP A 73 -5.71 -10.24 1.91
CA ASP A 73 -7.01 -10.02 1.27
C ASP A 73 -7.24 -10.98 0.06
N SER A 74 -6.19 -11.63 -0.48
CA SER A 74 -6.27 -12.57 -1.63
C SER A 74 -6.19 -14.05 -1.26
N THR A 75 -5.69 -14.41 -0.08
CA THR A 75 -5.65 -15.81 0.41
C THR A 75 -6.83 -16.16 1.30
N SER A 76 -7.64 -15.18 1.71
CA SER A 76 -8.78 -15.39 2.63
C SER A 76 -10.04 -16.02 2.00
N ASP A 77 -10.00 -16.47 0.75
CA ASP A 77 -11.13 -17.11 0.06
C ASP A 77 -11.12 -18.65 0.10
N GLU A 78 -10.02 -19.28 0.54
CA GLU A 78 -9.93 -20.74 0.76
C GLU A 78 -9.83 -21.04 2.27
N ASP A 79 -10.60 -22.03 2.74
CA ASP A 79 -10.72 -22.53 4.13
C ASP A 79 -11.37 -21.63 5.22
N GLY A 80 -12.71 -21.67 5.26
CA GLY A 80 -13.40 -22.13 6.49
C GLY A 80 -13.65 -21.17 7.69
N SER A 81 -14.54 -20.18 7.53
CA SER A 81 -15.39 -19.56 8.59
C SER A 81 -14.83 -19.20 9.99
N SER A 82 -14.82 -17.89 10.30
CA SER A 82 -14.81 -17.21 11.63
C SER A 82 -13.54 -17.34 12.52
N SER A 83 -13.05 -16.34 13.27
CA SER A 83 -13.30 -14.87 13.40
C SER A 83 -12.18 -14.24 14.30
N SER A 84 -12.05 -12.94 14.61
CA SER A 84 -12.92 -11.76 14.41
C SER A 84 -12.14 -10.42 14.46
N SER A 85 -12.54 -9.44 13.64
CA SER A 85 -12.45 -7.99 13.91
C SER A 85 -13.76 -7.28 13.50
N SER A 86 -14.86 -8.02 13.64
CA SER A 86 -16.10 -7.83 12.88
C SER A 86 -17.11 -6.86 13.50
N GLU A 87 -16.77 -6.22 14.62
CA GLU A 87 -17.66 -5.42 15.48
C GLU A 87 -18.50 -4.36 14.76
N CYS A 88 -17.94 -3.64 13.79
CA CYS A 88 -18.66 -2.58 13.06
C CYS A 88 -19.46 -3.14 11.87
N ARG A 89 -18.85 -4.05 11.09
CA ARG A 89 -19.46 -4.64 9.88
C ARG A 89 -20.59 -5.61 10.22
N GLU A 90 -20.47 -6.38 11.31
CA GLU A 90 -21.49 -7.34 11.76
C GLU A 90 -22.72 -6.61 12.32
N LYS A 91 -22.52 -5.56 13.16
CA LYS A 91 -23.61 -4.64 13.58
C LYS A 91 -24.36 -4.07 12.38
N HIS A 92 -23.66 -3.66 11.32
CA HIS A 92 -24.30 -3.14 10.11
C HIS A 92 -25.06 -4.22 9.31
N LYS A 93 -24.48 -5.42 9.11
CA LYS A 93 -25.15 -6.58 8.48
C LYS A 93 -26.40 -7.01 9.27
N LYS A 94 -26.32 -7.06 10.60
CA LYS A 94 -27.39 -7.43 11.54
C LYS A 94 -28.53 -6.39 11.54
N LYS A 95 -28.20 -5.10 11.50
CA LYS A 95 -29.16 -3.99 11.32
C LYS A 95 -29.91 -4.12 9.98
N LYS A 96 -29.19 -4.32 8.86
CA LYS A 96 -29.75 -4.52 7.51
C LYS A 96 -30.66 -5.77 7.43
N LYS A 97 -30.27 -6.88 8.08
CA LYS A 97 -31.08 -8.12 8.16
C LYS A 97 -32.35 -7.92 9.00
N LYS A 98 -32.27 -7.25 10.15
CA LYS A 98 -33.42 -6.91 11.02
C LYS A 98 -34.41 -5.98 10.31
N GLU A 99 -33.93 -5.02 9.53
CA GLU A 99 -34.78 -4.12 8.74
C GLU A 99 -35.50 -4.85 7.58
N LYS A 100 -34.77 -5.68 6.81
CA LYS A 100 -35.35 -6.52 5.74
C LYS A 100 -36.44 -7.45 6.28
N HIS A 101 -36.24 -8.00 7.48
CA HIS A 101 -37.26 -8.82 8.15
C HIS A 101 -38.48 -8.01 8.62
N LYS A 102 -38.29 -6.80 9.19
CA LYS A 102 -39.39 -5.90 9.58
C LYS A 102 -40.24 -5.48 8.36
N LYS A 103 -39.59 -5.18 7.22
CA LYS A 103 -40.27 -4.91 5.93
C LYS A 103 -41.10 -6.12 5.47
N ARG A 104 -40.52 -7.33 5.40
CA ARG A 104 -41.25 -8.58 5.06
C ARG A 104 -42.43 -8.87 6.01
N LYS A 105 -42.30 -8.63 7.33
CA LYS A 105 -43.39 -8.84 8.30
C LYS A 105 -44.54 -7.82 8.12
N LYS A 106 -44.23 -6.56 7.81
CA LYS A 106 -45.23 -5.52 7.47
C LYS A 106 -45.96 -5.86 6.17
N GLU A 107 -45.26 -6.37 5.16
CA GLU A 107 -45.83 -6.78 3.89
C GLU A 107 -46.74 -8.02 4.03
N LYS A 108 -46.30 -9.07 4.75
CA LYS A 108 -47.15 -10.23 5.09
C LYS A 108 -48.42 -9.82 5.85
N LYS A 109 -48.34 -8.86 6.79
CA LYS A 109 -49.53 -8.30 7.47
C LYS A 109 -50.46 -7.56 6.49
N LYS A 110 -49.93 -6.75 5.56
CA LYS A 110 -50.75 -6.10 4.51
C LYS A 110 -51.44 -7.15 3.60
N LYS A 111 -50.72 -8.19 3.17
CA LYS A 111 -51.29 -9.28 2.35
C LYS A 111 -52.38 -10.06 3.10
N LYS A 112 -52.21 -10.38 4.39
CA LYS A 112 -53.29 -10.96 5.21
C LYS A 112 -54.51 -10.04 5.33
N LYS A 113 -54.32 -8.74 5.62
CA LYS A 113 -55.45 -7.78 5.67
C LYS A 113 -56.20 -7.67 4.34
N ARG A 114 -55.50 -7.72 3.20
CA ARG A 114 -56.16 -7.77 1.88
C ARG A 114 -56.98 -9.05 1.68
N LYS A 115 -56.45 -10.22 2.05
CA LYS A 115 -57.20 -11.49 2.00
C LYS A 115 -58.47 -11.49 2.87
N HIS A 116 -58.40 -10.94 4.09
CA HIS A 116 -59.59 -10.81 4.95
C HIS A 116 -60.58 -9.72 4.49
N LYS A 117 -60.14 -8.75 3.69
CA LYS A 117 -61.02 -7.75 3.06
C LYS A 117 -61.76 -8.37 1.86
N SER A 118 -61.10 -9.22 1.06
CA SER A 118 -61.73 -9.93 -0.07
C SER A 118 -62.64 -11.09 0.36
N SER A 119 -62.34 -11.78 1.47
CA SER A 119 -63.20 -12.84 2.00
C SER A 119 -64.41 -12.33 2.81
N LYS A 120 -64.54 -11.02 3.00
CA LYS A 120 -65.70 -10.37 3.62
C LYS A 120 -66.55 -9.59 2.61
N SER A 121 -66.22 -9.70 1.33
CA SER A 121 -67.01 -9.18 0.20
C SER A 121 -67.55 -10.30 -0.70
N SER A 122 -67.42 -11.57 -0.29
CA SER A 122 -67.94 -12.75 -0.98
C SER A 122 -69.15 -13.39 -0.28
N GLU A 123 -69.56 -12.89 0.88
CA GLU A 123 -70.76 -13.32 1.62
C GLU A 123 -71.70 -12.12 1.82
N SER A 124 -72.11 -11.54 0.69
CA SER A 124 -73.13 -10.47 0.62
C SER A 124 -73.76 -10.43 -0.79
N SER A 125 -73.88 -11.59 -1.43
CA SER A 125 -74.49 -11.75 -2.76
C SER A 125 -75.15 -13.12 -2.89
N ASP A 126 -75.92 -13.52 -1.88
CA ASP A 126 -77.00 -14.51 -2.02
C ASP A 126 -78.04 -14.33 -0.90
N SER A 127 -79.14 -13.65 -1.23
CA SER A 127 -80.45 -13.66 -0.56
C SER A 127 -81.37 -12.76 -1.39
N GLN A 128 -82.48 -13.36 -1.85
CA GLN A 128 -83.48 -12.89 -2.82
C GLN A 128 -83.81 -11.38 -2.84
#